data_AF-A0A3N6ZU68-F1
#
_entry.id   AF-A0A3N6ZU68-F1
#
_cell.length_a   1.000
_cell.length_b   1.000
_cell.length_c   1.000
_cell.angle_alpha   90.00
_cell.angle_beta   90.00
_cell.angle_gamma   90.00
#
_symmetry.space_group_name_H-M   'P 1'
#
loop_
_entity.id
_entity.type
_entity.pdbx_description
1 polymer ?
#
loop_
_entity_poly.entity_id
_entity_poly.type
_entity_poly.pdbx_seq_one_letter_code
_entity_poly.pdbx_strand_id
1 'polypeptide(L)'
;MYNKLLSLFLFPLFLCSNSYAQEISFDKKSGNFQSEGKSIALLKSEKVKSIGKSYFVMDPTGVKPLLSYQLQSFEDTFGSQTVYYYTIEAPEQGYKAYRPNFTETMNTFKEVGDHVTKENLLTATGALNETVLKAYFEKNVAANIDYPSRHAAINDSLMKLVNVPADPVDRDKRKAITANEYGKIGQGNVVIGYWELVVGQNTGFNAGKNYEFLIRNINGGIICVSWVELSGAHTYAFKNGMRSQEKWQVLDLVNKNPLDTPLGQQNYAIYLASNLIRMGLL
;
A
#
# COMPACT_ATOMS: atom_id res chain seq x y z
N MET A 1 30.59 7.78 -87.94
CA MET A 1 31.35 7.90 -86.67
C MET A 1 30.40 7.55 -85.53
N TYR A 2 30.80 6.61 -84.66
CA TYR A 2 30.58 6.51 -83.19
C TYR A 2 29.22 6.97 -82.59
N ASN A 3 28.58 6.31 -81.61
CA ASN A 3 28.79 5.07 -80.86
C ASN A 3 27.55 4.80 -79.97
N LYS A 4 27.48 3.59 -79.45
CA LYS A 4 26.64 3.00 -78.37
C LYS A 4 26.30 3.90 -77.16
N LEU A 5 25.15 3.59 -76.51
CA LEU A 5 24.94 3.30 -75.06
C LEU A 5 23.53 3.79 -74.64
N LEU A 6 22.56 2.89 -74.43
CA LEU A 6 22.29 2.17 -73.17
C LEU A 6 22.28 3.11 -71.94
N SER A 7 21.09 3.41 -71.44
CA SER A 7 20.90 3.92 -70.08
C SER A 7 19.69 3.21 -69.48
N LEU A 8 19.94 2.05 -68.86
CA LEU A 8 19.09 1.51 -67.81
C LEU A 8 18.96 2.59 -66.73
N PHE A 9 17.77 3.14 -66.53
CA PHE A 9 17.43 3.73 -65.25
C PHE A 9 16.90 2.62 -64.35
N LEU A 10 17.80 2.07 -63.52
CA LEU A 10 17.44 1.28 -62.36
C LEU A 10 16.53 2.14 -61.47
N PHE A 11 15.28 1.71 -61.30
CA PHE A 11 14.52 2.04 -60.10
C PHE A 11 15.14 1.25 -58.93
N PRO A 12 15.67 1.90 -57.88
CA PRO A 12 15.82 1.20 -56.62
C PRO A 12 14.41 1.02 -56.05
N LEU A 13 13.88 -0.20 -56.15
CA LEU A 13 12.85 -0.71 -55.27
C LEU A 13 13.37 -0.57 -53.84
N PHE A 14 13.04 0.55 -53.19
CA PHE A 14 13.01 0.62 -51.74
C PHE A 14 11.92 -0.36 -51.29
N LEU A 15 12.32 -1.62 -51.12
CA LEU A 15 11.68 -2.51 -50.16
C LEU A 15 11.91 -1.87 -48.79
N CYS A 16 11.05 -0.92 -48.44
CA CYS A 16 10.76 -0.63 -47.05
C CYS A 16 10.19 -1.92 -46.48
N SER A 17 11.06 -2.80 -46.01
CA SER A 17 10.68 -3.87 -45.12
C SER A 17 10.07 -3.19 -43.90
N ASN A 18 8.74 -3.11 -43.87
CA ASN A 18 7.99 -2.90 -42.65
C ASN A 18 8.38 -4.07 -41.75
N SER A 19 9.39 -3.87 -40.91
CA SER A 19 9.67 -4.74 -39.78
C SER A 19 8.49 -4.55 -38.82
N TYR A 20 7.40 -5.25 -39.09
CA TYR A 20 6.39 -5.47 -38.08
C TYR A 20 7.13 -6.07 -36.89
N ALA A 21 7.06 -5.39 -35.74
CA ALA A 21 7.59 -5.92 -34.50
C ALA A 21 7.03 -7.34 -34.34
N GLN A 22 7.91 -8.33 -34.23
CA GLN A 22 7.53 -9.73 -34.08
C GLN A 22 6.58 -9.86 -32.89
N GLU A 23 5.40 -10.43 -33.12
CA GLU A 23 4.35 -10.50 -32.11
C GLU A 23 4.72 -11.52 -31.03
N ILE A 24 4.93 -11.04 -29.81
CA ILE A 24 5.19 -11.88 -28.64
C ILE A 24 3.85 -12.25 -28.02
N SER A 25 3.59 -13.54 -27.87
CA SER A 25 2.40 -14.05 -27.17
C SER A 25 2.75 -14.56 -25.77
N PHE A 26 1.77 -14.58 -24.87
CA PHE A 26 1.93 -15.09 -23.51
C PHE A 26 0.95 -16.24 -23.25
N ASP A 27 1.49 -17.41 -22.90
CA ASP A 27 0.69 -18.55 -22.46
C ASP A 27 0.52 -18.53 -20.94
N LYS A 28 -0.64 -18.07 -20.48
CA LYS A 28 -1.02 -18.01 -19.07
C LYS A 28 -1.01 -19.36 -18.33
N LYS A 29 -1.09 -20.50 -19.04
CA LYS A 29 -1.08 -21.83 -18.40
C LYS A 29 0.35 -22.27 -18.07
N SER A 30 1.27 -22.08 -19.02
CA SER A 30 2.66 -22.51 -18.87
C SER A 30 3.58 -21.41 -18.35
N GLY A 31 3.17 -20.14 -18.41
CA GLY A 31 4.00 -18.99 -18.07
C GLY A 31 4.99 -18.60 -19.16
N ASN A 32 4.95 -19.23 -20.33
CA ASN A 32 5.90 -18.94 -21.40
C ASN A 32 5.51 -17.69 -22.18
N PHE A 33 6.49 -16.82 -22.43
CA PHE A 33 6.44 -15.85 -23.51
C PHE A 33 6.98 -16.52 -24.77
N GLN A 34 6.30 -16.34 -25.90
CA GLN A 34 6.64 -17.02 -27.14
C GLN A 34 6.80 -16.06 -28.31
N SER A 35 7.78 -16.35 -29.15
CA SER A 35 7.96 -15.75 -30.47
C SER A 35 8.23 -16.87 -31.47
N GLU A 36 7.51 -16.87 -32.59
CA GLU A 36 7.62 -17.92 -33.64
C GLU A 36 7.52 -19.36 -33.10
N GLY A 37 6.67 -19.57 -32.10
CA GLY A 37 6.45 -20.88 -31.47
C GLY A 37 7.58 -21.36 -30.54
N LYS A 38 8.59 -20.53 -30.27
CA LYS A 38 9.67 -20.82 -29.31
C LYS A 38 9.45 -20.06 -28.01
N SER A 39 9.73 -20.70 -26.87
CA SER A 39 9.74 -19.99 -25.57
C SER A 39 10.97 -19.08 -25.51
N ILE A 40 10.75 -17.81 -25.22
CA ILE A 40 11.77 -16.76 -25.18
C ILE A 40 11.95 -16.16 -23.79
N ALA A 41 10.99 -16.35 -22.89
CA ALA A 41 11.07 -15.95 -21.49
C ALA A 41 10.01 -16.71 -20.68
N LEU A 42 10.16 -16.72 -19.36
CA LEU A 42 9.30 -17.45 -18.44
C LEU A 42 8.80 -16.53 -17.33
N LEU A 43 7.50 -16.43 -17.13
CA LEU A 43 6.92 -15.80 -15.94
C LEU A 43 6.88 -16.81 -14.79
N LYS A 44 7.49 -16.47 -13.66
CA LYS A 44 7.38 -17.19 -12.39
C LYS A 44 6.64 -16.34 -11.37
N SER A 45 6.02 -16.99 -10.38
CA SER A 45 5.41 -16.30 -9.24
C SER A 45 5.89 -16.89 -7.93
N GLU A 46 6.07 -16.04 -6.92
CA GLU A 46 6.43 -16.42 -5.56
C GLU A 46 5.39 -15.91 -4.58
N LYS A 47 4.97 -16.75 -3.63
CA LYS A 47 3.98 -16.37 -2.63
C LYS A 47 4.63 -15.48 -1.56
N VAL A 48 4.05 -14.30 -1.35
CA VAL A 48 4.40 -13.41 -0.23
C VAL A 48 3.42 -13.68 0.91
N LYS A 49 3.97 -14.07 2.07
CA LYS A 49 3.21 -14.57 3.23
C LYS A 49 2.04 -13.64 3.58
N SER A 50 0.82 -14.19 3.56
CA SER A 50 -0.44 -13.51 3.92
C SER A 50 -0.76 -12.23 3.12
N ILE A 51 -0.03 -11.93 2.05
CA ILE A 51 -0.14 -10.67 1.30
C ILE A 51 -0.55 -10.94 -0.15
N GLY A 52 0.10 -11.87 -0.85
CA GLY A 52 -0.19 -12.13 -2.26
C GLY A 52 0.95 -12.84 -2.98
N LYS A 53 1.26 -12.40 -4.20
CA LYS A 53 2.33 -12.94 -5.03
C LYS A 53 3.21 -11.86 -5.64
N SER A 54 4.50 -12.10 -5.65
CA SER A 54 5.48 -11.42 -6.50
C SER A 54 5.65 -12.19 -7.80
N TYR A 55 6.03 -11.51 -8.87
CA TYR A 55 6.20 -12.09 -10.19
C TYR A 55 7.57 -11.75 -10.79
N PHE A 56 8.11 -12.67 -11.58
CA PHE A 56 9.45 -12.54 -12.14
C PHE A 56 9.43 -13.02 -13.59
N VAL A 57 9.76 -12.13 -14.52
CA VAL A 57 10.06 -12.52 -15.90
C VAL A 57 11.51 -12.96 -15.92
N MET A 58 11.71 -14.25 -16.16
CA MET A 58 13.01 -14.88 -16.24
C MET A 58 13.41 -15.03 -17.71
N ASP A 59 14.71 -15.11 -17.95
CA ASP A 59 15.26 -15.57 -19.21
C ASP A 59 14.75 -16.97 -19.60
N PRO A 60 14.92 -17.43 -20.86
CA PRO A 60 14.40 -18.72 -21.29
C PRO A 60 14.97 -19.91 -20.51
N THR A 61 16.16 -19.77 -19.91
CA THR A 61 16.75 -20.82 -19.05
C THR A 61 16.12 -20.86 -17.66
N GLY A 62 15.41 -19.80 -17.27
CA GLY A 62 14.75 -19.66 -15.97
C GLY A 62 15.71 -19.34 -14.83
N VAL A 63 16.96 -18.97 -15.12
CA VAL A 63 18.05 -18.72 -14.16
C VAL A 63 18.13 -17.24 -13.80
N LYS A 64 17.97 -16.34 -14.79
CA LYS A 64 18.22 -14.91 -14.63
C LYS A 64 16.92 -14.11 -14.69
N PRO A 65 16.60 -13.29 -13.66
CA PRO A 65 15.47 -12.38 -13.73
C PRO A 65 15.78 -11.21 -14.66
N LEU A 66 14.89 -10.99 -15.64
CA LEU A 66 14.91 -9.86 -16.55
C LEU A 66 14.08 -8.70 -15.99
N LEU A 67 12.87 -9.01 -15.51
CA LEU A 67 11.99 -8.06 -14.80
C LEU A 67 11.49 -8.68 -13.51
N SER A 68 11.44 -7.88 -12.45
CA SER A 68 10.79 -8.25 -11.19
C SER A 68 9.57 -7.36 -10.96
N TYR A 69 8.52 -7.96 -10.39
CA TYR A 69 7.32 -7.32 -9.87
C TYR A 69 7.16 -7.77 -8.44
N GLN A 70 7.84 -7.09 -7.53
CA GLN A 70 7.88 -7.45 -6.12
C GLN A 70 6.71 -6.82 -5.38
N LEU A 71 5.84 -7.66 -4.81
CA LEU A 71 4.74 -7.19 -3.98
C LEU A 71 5.29 -6.75 -2.63
N GLN A 72 5.11 -5.46 -2.34
CA GLN A 72 5.50 -4.80 -1.12
C GLN A 72 4.25 -4.35 -0.37
N SER A 73 4.40 -4.22 0.94
CA SER A 73 3.36 -3.67 1.80
C SER A 73 3.98 -2.80 2.87
N PHE A 74 3.27 -1.76 3.26
CA PHE A 74 3.58 -1.05 4.49
C PHE A 74 2.32 -0.78 5.29
N GLU A 75 2.50 -0.73 6.61
CA GLU A 75 1.50 -0.29 7.56
C GLU A 75 1.93 1.09 8.07
N ASP A 76 0.97 2.01 8.23
CA ASP A 76 1.27 3.30 8.88
C ASP A 76 1.61 3.12 10.36
N THR A 77 2.18 4.16 10.98
CA THR A 77 2.51 4.16 12.42
C THR A 77 1.33 3.77 13.31
N PHE A 78 0.09 4.05 12.90
CA PHE A 78 -1.07 3.73 13.72
C PHE A 78 -1.48 2.27 13.59
N GLY A 79 -1.34 1.67 12.41
CA GLY A 79 -1.88 0.36 12.08
C GLY A 79 -3.25 0.39 11.42
N SER A 80 -3.65 1.55 10.90
CA SER A 80 -5.00 1.78 10.39
C SER A 80 -5.22 1.11 9.04
N GLN A 81 -4.21 1.17 8.18
CA GLN A 81 -4.30 0.75 6.80
C GLN A 81 -2.98 0.13 6.37
N THR A 82 -3.07 -1.06 5.77
CA THR A 82 -1.95 -1.66 5.04
C THR A 82 -2.08 -1.30 3.56
N VAL A 83 -1.08 -0.59 3.04
CA VAL A 83 -1.01 -0.26 1.61
C VAL A 83 -0.16 -1.32 0.93
N TYR A 84 -0.67 -1.85 -0.18
CA TYR A 84 0.01 -2.83 -1.02
C TYR A 84 0.39 -2.19 -2.36
N TYR A 85 1.60 -2.46 -2.83
CA TYR A 85 2.11 -1.95 -4.10
C TYR A 85 3.16 -2.90 -4.68
N TYR A 86 3.36 -2.84 -5.99
CA TYR A 86 4.44 -3.52 -6.69
C TYR A 86 5.62 -2.58 -6.90
N THR A 87 6.81 -3.04 -6.55
CA THR A 87 8.07 -2.50 -7.07
C THR A 87 8.42 -3.25 -8.34
N ILE A 88 8.61 -2.52 -9.43
CA ILE A 88 8.95 -3.07 -10.74
C ILE A 88 10.41 -2.72 -11.02
N GLU A 89 11.25 -3.70 -11.28
CA GLU A 89 12.68 -3.48 -11.54
C GLU A 89 13.16 -4.21 -12.79
N ALA A 90 14.03 -3.54 -13.55
CA ALA A 90 14.88 -4.15 -14.57
C ALA A 90 16.33 -4.12 -14.03
N PRO A 91 16.79 -5.17 -13.33
CA PRO A 91 17.97 -5.07 -12.45
C PRO A 91 19.26 -4.68 -13.18
N GLU A 92 19.48 -5.22 -14.38
CA GLU A 92 20.71 -4.95 -15.14
C GLU A 92 20.75 -3.53 -15.70
N GLN A 93 19.60 -2.98 -16.08
CA GLN A 93 19.48 -1.63 -16.62
C GLN A 93 19.36 -0.58 -15.51
N GLY A 94 19.17 -1.00 -14.26
CA GLY A 94 19.03 -0.11 -13.11
C GLY A 94 17.71 0.69 -13.11
N TYR A 95 16.71 0.26 -13.86
CA TYR A 95 15.41 0.94 -13.90
C TYR A 95 14.48 0.45 -12.78
N LYS A 96 13.74 1.39 -12.19
CA LYS A 96 12.79 1.13 -11.09
C LYS A 96 11.50 1.94 -11.25
N ALA A 97 10.37 1.30 -11.00
CA ALA A 97 9.06 1.94 -10.95
C ALA A 97 8.17 1.34 -9.86
N TYR A 98 7.06 2.02 -9.55
CA TYR A 98 6.13 1.58 -8.52
C TYR A 98 4.69 1.60 -9.03
N ARG A 99 3.90 0.61 -8.65
CA ARG A 99 2.48 0.57 -9.01
C ARG A 99 1.61 0.13 -7.85
N PRO A 100 0.47 0.78 -7.60
CA PRO A 100 -0.46 0.33 -6.58
C PRO A 100 -1.00 -1.07 -6.91
N ASN A 101 -1.24 -1.88 -5.88
CA ASN A 101 -1.89 -3.19 -5.99
C ASN A 101 -3.42 -3.01 -6.09
N PHE A 102 -3.91 -2.25 -7.08
CA PHE A 102 -5.36 -2.18 -7.34
C PHE A 102 -5.82 -3.42 -8.10
N THR A 103 -7.06 -3.84 -7.82
CA THR A 103 -7.68 -5.14 -8.12
C THR A 103 -7.64 -5.65 -9.56
N GLU A 104 -7.13 -4.91 -10.55
CA GLU A 104 -7.42 -5.21 -11.95
C GLU A 104 -6.25 -5.14 -12.94
N THR A 105 -5.06 -4.62 -12.57
CA THR A 105 -4.01 -4.43 -13.58
C THR A 105 -2.74 -5.28 -13.41
N MET A 106 -2.39 -5.74 -12.21
CA MET A 106 -1.16 -6.53 -11.97
C MET A 106 -1.27 -7.56 -10.82
N ASN A 107 -2.49 -8.01 -10.52
CA ASN A 107 -2.77 -8.82 -9.35
C ASN A 107 -2.80 -10.31 -9.67
N THR A 108 -2.81 -10.65 -10.95
CA THR A 108 -2.83 -12.03 -11.43
C THR A 108 -1.64 -12.36 -12.32
N PHE A 109 -1.31 -13.64 -12.37
CA PHE A 109 -0.27 -14.16 -13.26
C PHE A 109 -0.55 -13.84 -14.74
N LYS A 110 -1.84 -13.83 -15.12
CA LYS A 110 -2.27 -13.46 -16.46
C LYS A 110 -2.02 -11.97 -16.72
N GLU A 111 -2.44 -11.10 -15.82
CA GLU A 111 -2.27 -9.65 -15.98
C GLU A 111 -0.81 -9.23 -16.10
N VAL A 112 0.09 -9.82 -15.32
CA VAL A 112 1.52 -9.51 -15.44
C VAL A 112 2.07 -9.95 -16.79
N GLY A 113 1.70 -11.12 -17.28
CA GLY A 113 2.11 -11.58 -18.61
C GLY A 113 1.55 -10.72 -19.74
N ASP A 114 0.26 -10.38 -19.68
CA ASP A 114 -0.39 -9.49 -20.65
C ASP A 114 0.19 -8.08 -20.62
N HIS A 115 0.59 -7.60 -19.44
CA HIS A 115 1.26 -6.30 -19.28
C HIS A 115 2.61 -6.28 -20.00
N VAL A 116 3.44 -7.32 -19.82
CA VAL A 116 4.76 -7.43 -20.46
C VAL A 116 4.64 -7.46 -21.98
N THR A 117 3.65 -8.17 -22.53
CA THR A 117 3.42 -8.24 -23.99
C THR A 117 2.83 -6.94 -24.52
N LYS A 118 1.80 -6.39 -23.88
CA LYS A 118 1.14 -5.14 -24.31
C LYS A 118 2.09 -3.94 -24.32
N GLU A 119 2.97 -3.85 -23.33
CA GLU A 119 3.98 -2.79 -23.26
C GLU A 119 5.24 -3.10 -24.08
N ASN A 120 5.28 -4.22 -24.83
CA ASN A 120 6.42 -4.62 -25.67
C ASN A 120 7.78 -4.58 -24.94
N LEU A 121 7.81 -5.03 -23.68
CA LEU A 121 9.01 -4.95 -22.83
C LEU A 121 10.08 -5.99 -23.21
N LEU A 122 9.70 -7.02 -23.97
CA LEU A 122 10.60 -8.04 -24.49
C LEU A 122 10.79 -7.85 -26.00
N THR A 123 11.96 -8.27 -26.48
CA THR A 123 12.26 -8.48 -27.89
C THR A 123 11.96 -9.93 -28.27
N ALA A 124 11.87 -10.22 -29.56
CA ALA A 124 11.62 -11.56 -30.07
C ALA A 124 12.71 -12.60 -29.70
N THR A 125 13.88 -12.16 -29.24
CA THR A 125 14.96 -13.04 -28.76
C THR A 125 14.84 -13.37 -27.27
N GLY A 126 13.90 -12.75 -26.56
CA GLY A 126 13.75 -12.89 -25.11
C GLY A 126 14.53 -11.87 -24.29
N ALA A 127 15.35 -11.03 -24.92
CA ALA A 127 16.01 -9.91 -24.24
C ALA A 127 15.03 -8.76 -23.99
N LEU A 128 15.33 -7.89 -23.02
CA LEU A 128 14.56 -6.68 -22.79
C LEU A 128 14.67 -5.71 -23.97
N ASN A 129 13.56 -5.08 -24.33
CA ASN A 129 13.54 -4.04 -25.36
C ASN A 129 13.97 -2.70 -24.73
N GLU A 130 15.26 -2.39 -24.71
CA GLU A 130 15.82 -1.27 -23.95
C GLU A 130 15.18 0.10 -24.25
N THR A 131 14.84 0.37 -25.51
CA THR A 131 14.22 1.65 -25.90
C THR A 131 12.82 1.78 -25.30
N VAL A 132 12.02 0.72 -25.43
CA VAL A 132 10.64 0.68 -24.89
C VAL A 132 10.67 0.61 -23.36
N LEU A 133 11.60 -0.15 -22.80
CA LEU A 133 11.83 -0.27 -21.36
C LEU A 133 12.14 1.10 -20.75
N LYS A 134 13.09 1.84 -21.32
CA LYS A 134 13.45 3.18 -20.85
C LYS A 134 12.22 4.11 -20.90
N ALA A 135 11.53 4.16 -22.03
CA ALA A 135 10.32 5.00 -22.18
C ALA A 135 9.21 4.61 -21.19
N TYR A 136 9.01 3.30 -20.96
CA TYR A 136 8.09 2.78 -19.95
C TYR A 136 8.48 3.28 -18.57
N PHE A 137 9.74 3.11 -18.15
CA PHE A 137 10.17 3.54 -16.82
C PHE A 137 10.16 5.05 -16.67
N GLU A 138 10.58 5.84 -17.66
CA GLU A 138 10.53 7.31 -17.60
C GLU A 138 9.09 7.83 -17.47
N LYS A 139 8.15 7.29 -18.27
CA LYS A 139 6.72 7.62 -18.17
C LYS A 139 6.16 7.26 -16.81
N ASN A 140 6.49 6.09 -16.29
CA ASN A 140 6.00 5.65 -14.99
C ASN A 140 6.70 6.41 -13.85
N VAL A 141 7.97 6.82 -13.96
CA VAL A 141 8.68 7.65 -12.96
C VAL A 141 8.01 9.00 -12.79
N ALA A 142 7.58 9.65 -13.88
CA ALA A 142 6.88 10.94 -13.80
C ALA A 142 5.48 10.83 -13.14
N ALA A 143 4.85 9.66 -13.20
CA ALA A 143 3.57 9.35 -12.58
C ALA A 143 3.70 8.52 -11.29
N ASN A 144 4.92 8.13 -10.91
CA ASN A 144 5.18 7.21 -9.80
C ASN A 144 5.01 7.97 -8.50
N ILE A 145 4.10 7.49 -7.69
CA ILE A 145 4.20 7.72 -6.27
C ILE A 145 5.34 6.82 -5.79
N ASP A 146 6.45 7.40 -5.35
CA ASP A 146 7.48 6.66 -4.62
C ASP A 146 6.91 6.24 -3.25
N TYR A 147 6.24 5.09 -3.24
CA TYR A 147 5.53 4.57 -2.07
C TYR A 147 6.46 4.42 -0.86
N PRO A 148 7.69 3.88 -0.97
CA PRO A 148 8.66 3.90 0.13
C PRO A 148 8.92 5.28 0.72
N SER A 149 9.25 6.27 -0.12
CA SER A 149 9.58 7.62 0.36
C SER A 149 8.36 8.31 0.96
N ARG A 150 7.18 8.12 0.35
CA ARG A 150 5.91 8.65 0.88
C ARG A 150 5.53 8.00 2.20
N HIS A 151 5.73 6.69 2.33
CA HIS A 151 5.53 5.96 3.58
C HIS A 151 6.45 6.49 4.69
N ALA A 152 7.74 6.63 4.40
CA ALA A 152 8.70 7.19 5.35
C ALA A 152 8.27 8.60 5.80
N ALA A 153 7.88 9.47 4.87
CA ALA A 153 7.41 10.83 5.20
C ALA A 153 6.13 10.85 6.05
N ILE A 154 5.16 9.96 5.76
CA ILE A 154 3.94 9.80 6.57
C ILE A 154 4.32 9.32 7.96
N ASN A 155 5.09 8.23 8.07
CA ASN A 155 5.49 7.68 9.36
C ASN A 155 6.30 8.67 10.18
N ASP A 156 7.23 9.41 9.59
CA ASP A 156 7.97 10.48 10.29
C ASP A 156 7.03 11.54 10.86
N SER A 157 5.99 11.90 10.11
CA SER A 157 4.97 12.86 10.56
C SER A 157 4.13 12.30 11.71
N LEU A 158 3.70 11.03 11.61
CA LEU A 158 2.94 10.37 12.67
C LEU A 158 3.79 10.11 13.92
N MET A 159 5.07 9.75 13.76
CA MET A 159 6.03 9.54 14.85
C MET A 159 6.22 10.80 15.68
N LYS A 160 6.18 11.99 15.07
CA LYS A 160 6.21 13.27 15.81
C LYS A 160 5.01 13.43 16.74
N LEU A 161 3.85 12.86 16.38
CA LEU A 161 2.64 12.93 17.20
C LEU A 161 2.64 11.92 18.35
N VAL A 162 3.25 10.75 18.17
CA VAL A 162 3.29 9.68 19.19
C VAL A 162 4.54 9.69 20.09
N ASN A 163 5.55 10.49 19.74
CA ASN A 163 6.75 10.71 20.55
C ASN A 163 6.62 11.83 21.59
N VAL A 164 5.51 12.58 21.58
CA VAL A 164 5.26 13.57 22.62
C VAL A 164 5.09 12.84 23.96
N PRO A 165 5.91 13.14 24.99
CA PRO A 165 5.87 12.43 26.26
C PRO A 165 4.47 12.41 26.85
N ALA A 166 4.05 11.21 27.26
CA ALA A 166 2.87 11.02 28.09
C ALA A 166 3.27 11.37 29.53
N ASP A 167 3.01 12.60 29.94
CA ASP A 167 3.16 13.02 31.34
C ASP A 167 1.83 12.75 32.06
N PRO A 168 1.76 11.74 32.94
CA PRO A 168 0.55 11.48 33.70
C PRO A 168 0.27 12.69 34.59
N VAL A 169 -0.94 13.23 34.48
CA VAL A 169 -1.34 14.39 35.28
C VAL A 169 -1.66 13.93 36.70
N ASP A 170 -1.47 14.78 37.70
CA ASP A 170 -1.94 14.47 39.06
C ASP A 170 -3.47 14.41 39.12
N ARG A 171 -4.03 13.22 39.32
CA ARG A 171 -5.48 12.93 39.25
C ARG A 171 -6.10 12.78 40.64
N ASP A 172 -7.36 13.21 40.79
CA ASP A 172 -8.17 12.83 41.97
C ASP A 172 -8.68 11.40 41.80
N LYS A 173 -7.88 10.41 42.24
CA LYS A 173 -8.16 8.98 42.13
C LYS A 173 -9.49 8.55 42.77
N ARG A 174 -10.12 9.40 43.60
CA ARG A 174 -11.41 9.13 44.25
C ARG A 174 -12.61 9.47 43.36
N LYS A 175 -12.40 10.23 42.29
CA LYS A 175 -13.45 10.61 41.33
C LYS A 175 -13.46 9.65 40.14
N ALA A 176 -14.64 9.47 39.55
CA ALA A 176 -14.78 8.71 38.32
C ALA A 176 -14.11 9.44 37.14
N ILE A 177 -13.64 8.67 36.16
CA ILE A 177 -13.20 9.21 34.88
C ILE A 177 -14.44 9.63 34.09
N THR A 178 -14.35 10.78 33.45
CA THR A 178 -15.43 11.39 32.66
C THR A 178 -14.88 11.80 31.30
N ALA A 179 -15.74 11.75 30.29
CA ALA A 179 -15.48 12.35 28.99
C ALA A 179 -16.70 13.19 28.61
N ASN A 180 -16.49 14.33 27.97
CA ASN A 180 -17.58 15.19 27.49
C ASN A 180 -17.62 15.27 25.97
N GLU A 181 -18.71 15.80 25.44
CA GLU A 181 -18.93 15.98 24.00
C GLU A 181 -17.91 16.89 23.30
N TYR A 182 -17.19 17.72 24.05
CA TYR A 182 -16.16 18.63 23.54
C TYR A 182 -14.76 17.99 23.47
N GLY A 183 -14.66 16.66 23.61
CA GLY A 183 -13.40 15.96 23.48
C GLY A 183 -12.51 16.01 24.73
N LYS A 184 -13.00 16.43 25.91
CA LYS A 184 -12.19 16.44 27.14
C LYS A 184 -12.36 15.15 27.92
N ILE A 185 -11.25 14.61 28.43
CA ILE A 185 -11.22 13.54 29.43
C ILE A 185 -10.77 14.15 30.75
N GLY A 186 -11.55 13.93 31.80
CA GLY A 186 -11.28 14.48 33.12
C GLY A 186 -11.52 13.49 34.25
N GLN A 187 -10.91 13.79 35.40
CA GLN A 187 -11.15 13.07 36.64
C GLN A 187 -11.29 14.10 37.77
N GLY A 188 -12.53 14.40 38.17
CA GLY A 188 -12.84 15.54 39.03
C GLY A 188 -12.68 16.86 38.29
N ASN A 189 -11.93 17.81 38.87
CA ASN A 189 -11.67 19.14 38.26
C ASN A 189 -10.42 19.15 37.36
N VAL A 190 -9.76 17.99 37.20
CA VAL A 190 -8.51 17.88 36.45
C VAL A 190 -8.81 17.34 35.06
N VAL A 191 -8.32 18.04 34.03
CA VAL A 191 -8.25 17.51 32.66
C VAL A 191 -7.01 16.66 32.55
N ILE A 192 -7.18 15.43 32.11
CA ILE A 192 -6.10 14.43 32.05
C ILE A 192 -5.75 14.02 30.62
N GLY A 193 -6.62 14.36 29.66
CA GLY A 193 -6.38 14.12 28.25
C GLY A 193 -7.55 14.57 27.39
N TYR A 194 -7.47 14.23 26.11
CA TYR A 194 -8.48 14.56 25.11
C TYR A 194 -8.85 13.35 24.27
N TRP A 195 -10.08 13.34 23.76
CA TRP A 195 -10.56 12.33 22.83
C TRP A 195 -11.14 12.98 21.58
N GLU A 196 -11.02 12.27 20.46
CA GLU A 196 -11.51 12.71 19.16
C GLU A 196 -12.07 11.52 18.40
N LEU A 197 -13.21 11.72 17.74
CA LEU A 197 -13.73 10.79 16.74
C LEU A 197 -13.33 11.32 15.37
N VAL A 198 -12.44 10.61 14.67
CA VAL A 198 -11.89 11.03 13.37
C VAL A 198 -12.81 10.62 12.23
N VAL A 199 -13.34 9.39 12.31
CA VAL A 199 -14.27 8.85 11.33
C VAL A 199 -15.37 8.09 12.06
N GLY A 200 -16.61 8.38 11.73
CA GLY A 200 -17.77 7.57 12.12
C GLY A 200 -18.65 7.34 10.90
N GLN A 201 -18.60 6.15 10.32
CA GLN A 201 -19.56 5.76 9.29
C GLN A 201 -20.57 4.78 9.89
N ASN A 202 -21.82 5.21 9.93
CA ASN A 202 -22.97 4.37 10.25
C ASN A 202 -24.01 4.56 9.16
N THR A 203 -24.19 3.55 8.31
CA THR A 203 -25.16 3.62 7.20
C THR A 203 -26.12 2.42 7.21
N GLY A 204 -26.65 2.09 8.39
CA GLY A 204 -27.76 1.14 8.54
C GLY A 204 -27.36 -0.34 8.55
N PHE A 205 -28.36 -1.23 8.59
CA PHE A 205 -28.26 -2.62 9.08
C PHE A 205 -27.23 -3.52 8.35
N ASN A 206 -26.69 -3.12 7.19
CA ASN A 206 -25.75 -3.90 6.38
C ASN A 206 -24.51 -3.13 5.90
N ALA A 207 -24.22 -1.95 6.43
CA ALA A 207 -22.96 -1.26 6.17
C ALA A 207 -22.14 -1.22 7.46
N GLY A 208 -20.88 -1.64 7.40
CA GLY A 208 -20.02 -1.86 8.57
C GLY A 208 -19.96 -0.64 9.50
N LYS A 209 -20.18 -0.88 10.79
CA LYS A 209 -19.96 0.12 11.85
C LYS A 209 -18.45 0.35 11.98
N ASN A 210 -17.92 1.37 11.32
CA ASN A 210 -16.49 1.69 11.39
C ASN A 210 -16.31 3.03 12.11
N TYR A 211 -15.72 2.99 13.31
CA TYR A 211 -15.38 4.17 14.10
C TYR A 211 -13.89 4.24 14.38
N GLU A 212 -13.30 5.41 14.22
CA GLU A 212 -11.89 5.67 14.55
C GLU A 212 -11.79 6.71 15.66
N PHE A 213 -11.22 6.30 16.79
CA PHE A 213 -10.99 7.13 17.97
C PHE A 213 -9.51 7.42 18.17
N LEU A 214 -9.19 8.65 18.53
CA LEU A 214 -7.89 9.07 19.03
C LEU A 214 -8.00 9.49 20.49
N ILE A 215 -7.01 9.10 21.29
CA ILE A 215 -6.79 9.66 22.63
C ILE A 215 -5.46 10.38 22.64
N ARG A 216 -5.48 11.60 23.16
CA ARG A 216 -4.30 12.46 23.32
C ARG A 216 -4.02 12.73 24.78
N ASN A 217 -2.74 12.82 25.12
CA ASN A 217 -2.30 13.35 26.41
C ASN A 217 -2.50 14.88 26.47
N ILE A 218 -2.28 15.48 27.64
CA ILE A 218 -2.42 16.94 27.82
C ILE A 218 -1.48 17.80 26.96
N ASN A 219 -0.36 17.22 26.52
CA ASN A 219 0.62 17.87 25.66
C ASN A 219 0.24 17.75 24.16
N GLY A 220 -0.90 17.14 23.83
CA GLY A 220 -1.40 16.95 22.47
C GLY A 220 -0.87 15.71 21.74
N GLY A 221 0.00 14.94 22.40
CA GLY A 221 0.56 13.69 21.89
C GLY A 221 -0.48 12.59 21.76
N ILE A 222 -0.49 11.88 20.63
CA ILE A 222 -1.36 10.72 20.42
C ILE A 222 -0.80 9.55 21.23
N ILE A 223 -1.61 9.02 22.14
CA ILE A 223 -1.24 7.91 23.02
C ILE A 223 -2.10 6.67 22.78
N CYS A 224 -3.19 6.80 22.03
CA CYS A 224 -4.03 5.68 21.63
C CYS A 224 -4.73 5.98 20.31
N VAL A 225 -4.80 4.97 19.45
CA VAL A 225 -5.74 4.92 18.33
C VAL A 225 -6.58 3.66 18.47
N SER A 226 -7.88 3.74 18.17
CA SER A 226 -8.76 2.59 18.22
C SER A 226 -9.76 2.59 17.06
N TRP A 227 -9.75 1.51 16.29
CA TRP A 227 -10.75 1.22 15.25
C TRP A 227 -11.75 0.22 15.77
N VAL A 228 -13.03 0.58 15.73
CA VAL A 228 -14.12 -0.30 16.10
C VAL A 228 -14.86 -0.70 14.84
N GLU A 229 -14.90 -2.00 14.58
CA GLU A 229 -15.60 -2.65 13.48
C GLU A 229 -16.64 -3.67 14.03
N LEU A 230 -17.50 -4.21 13.16
CA LEU A 230 -18.42 -5.30 13.52
C LEU A 230 -17.68 -6.54 14.07
N SER A 231 -16.47 -6.78 13.60
CA SER A 231 -15.61 -7.92 13.94
C SER A 231 -14.91 -7.77 15.29
N GLY A 232 -14.89 -6.57 15.87
CA GLY A 232 -14.19 -6.26 17.12
C GLY A 232 -13.53 -4.89 17.10
N ALA A 233 -12.65 -4.64 18.07
CA ALA A 233 -11.87 -3.41 18.12
C ALA A 233 -10.38 -3.71 17.95
N HIS A 234 -9.73 -2.90 17.13
CA HIS A 234 -8.29 -2.88 16.91
C HIS A 234 -7.74 -1.64 17.62
N THR A 235 -7.15 -1.85 18.79
CA THR A 235 -6.64 -0.74 19.62
C THR A 235 -5.13 -0.81 19.68
N TYR A 236 -4.48 0.36 19.56
CA TYR A 236 -3.04 0.49 19.67
C TYR A 236 -2.72 1.63 20.62
N ALA A 237 -1.86 1.35 21.59
CA ALA A 237 -1.33 2.33 22.52
C ALA A 237 0.09 2.73 22.12
N PHE A 238 0.48 3.96 22.44
CA PHE A 238 1.78 4.51 22.11
C PHE A 238 2.49 4.99 23.37
N LYS A 239 3.71 4.49 23.58
CA LYS A 239 4.58 4.90 24.68
C LYS A 239 5.94 5.30 24.11
N ASN A 240 6.26 6.60 24.15
CA ASN A 240 7.51 7.14 23.59
C ASN A 240 7.73 6.68 22.13
N GLY A 241 6.67 6.79 21.31
CA GLY A 241 6.66 6.33 19.91
C GLY A 241 6.61 4.82 19.69
N MET A 242 6.73 4.00 20.73
CA MET A 242 6.58 2.56 20.60
C MET A 242 5.11 2.17 20.60
N ARG A 243 4.68 1.46 19.55
CA ARG A 243 3.32 0.94 19.38
C ARG A 243 3.15 -0.41 20.07
N SER A 244 2.08 -0.58 20.86
CA SER A 244 1.60 -1.88 21.36
C SER A 244 0.17 -2.13 20.89
N GLN A 245 -0.09 -3.34 20.36
CA GLN A 245 -1.46 -3.75 20.02
C GLN A 245 -2.17 -4.26 21.27
N GLU A 246 -3.35 -3.73 21.53
CA GLU A 246 -4.12 -3.95 22.74
C GLU A 246 -5.42 -4.71 22.44
N LYS A 247 -5.69 -5.74 23.25
CA LYS A 247 -6.89 -6.59 23.14
C LYS A 247 -7.89 -6.27 24.25
N TRP A 248 -8.37 -5.04 24.26
CA TRP A 248 -9.36 -4.59 25.23
C TRP A 248 -10.76 -5.07 24.82
N GLN A 249 -11.55 -5.55 25.77
CA GLN A 249 -12.91 -6.04 25.51
C GLN A 249 -13.86 -4.87 25.19
N VAL A 250 -14.15 -4.67 23.91
CA VAL A 250 -14.96 -3.53 23.43
C VAL A 250 -16.40 -3.92 23.05
N LEU A 251 -16.63 -5.17 22.64
CA LEU A 251 -17.92 -5.63 22.10
C LEU A 251 -19.09 -5.46 23.08
N ASP A 252 -18.89 -5.78 24.36
CA ASP A 252 -19.94 -5.61 25.38
C ASP A 252 -20.29 -4.14 25.64
N LEU A 253 -19.32 -3.23 25.48
CA LEU A 253 -19.52 -1.80 25.66
C LEU A 253 -20.32 -1.21 24.48
N VAL A 254 -19.97 -1.60 23.25
CA VAL A 254 -20.62 -1.17 22.01
C VAL A 254 -22.06 -1.70 21.92
N ASN A 255 -22.30 -2.93 22.40
CA ASN A 255 -23.64 -3.52 22.40
C ASN A 255 -24.58 -2.86 23.44
N LYS A 256 -24.04 -2.42 24.58
CA LYS A 256 -24.82 -1.77 25.65
C LYS A 256 -24.97 -0.25 25.43
N ASN A 257 -24.00 0.40 24.80
CA ASN A 257 -23.99 1.83 24.51
C ASN A 257 -23.52 2.05 23.06
N PRO A 258 -24.46 2.21 22.12
CA PRO A 258 -24.16 2.38 20.71
C PRO A 258 -23.25 3.60 20.44
N LEU A 259 -22.16 3.40 19.70
CA LEU A 259 -21.18 4.44 19.33
C LEU A 259 -21.71 5.50 18.35
N ASP A 260 -22.90 5.31 17.79
CA ASP A 260 -23.60 6.31 16.99
C ASP A 260 -24.25 7.41 17.82
N THR A 261 -24.28 7.25 19.14
CA THR A 261 -24.76 8.27 20.06
C THR A 261 -23.59 9.03 20.72
N PRO A 262 -23.73 10.34 21.00
CA PRO A 262 -22.72 11.10 21.73
C PRO A 262 -22.35 10.47 23.08
N LEU A 263 -23.34 9.91 23.79
CA LEU A 263 -23.12 9.23 25.06
C LEU A 263 -22.32 7.94 24.91
N GLY A 264 -22.58 7.15 23.86
CA GLY A 264 -21.78 5.95 23.56
C GLY A 264 -20.33 6.28 23.24
N GLN A 265 -20.09 7.34 22.46
CA GLN A 265 -18.74 7.82 22.15
C GLN A 265 -17.99 8.27 23.41
N GLN A 266 -18.65 9.05 24.28
CA GLN A 266 -18.07 9.48 25.56
C GLN A 266 -17.76 8.28 26.47
N ASN A 267 -18.67 7.32 26.59
CA ASN A 267 -18.44 6.10 27.37
C ASN A 267 -17.27 5.27 26.83
N TYR A 268 -17.11 5.22 25.52
CA TYR A 268 -15.98 4.54 24.90
C TYR A 268 -14.65 5.28 25.14
N ALA A 269 -14.64 6.60 25.05
CA ALA A 269 -13.48 7.40 25.44
C ALA A 269 -13.08 7.18 26.91
N ILE A 270 -14.05 7.11 27.83
CA ILE A 270 -13.82 6.78 29.25
C ILE A 270 -13.20 5.38 29.40
N TYR A 271 -13.69 4.41 28.63
CA TYR A 271 -13.16 3.05 28.63
C TYR A 271 -11.69 3.00 28.16
N LEU A 272 -11.37 3.64 27.04
CA LEU A 272 -9.98 3.72 26.55
C LEU A 272 -9.09 4.44 27.57
N ALA A 273 -9.54 5.58 28.11
CA ALA A 273 -8.81 6.34 29.11
C ALA A 273 -8.50 5.52 30.38
N SER A 274 -9.46 4.71 30.83
CA SER A 274 -9.29 3.85 32.00
C SER A 274 -8.17 2.82 31.82
N ASN A 275 -8.00 2.27 30.62
CA ASN A 275 -6.92 1.33 30.33
C ASN A 275 -5.57 2.06 30.19
N LEU A 276 -5.53 3.19 29.48
CA LEU A 276 -4.32 4.01 29.33
C LEU A 276 -3.77 4.53 30.66
N ILE A 277 -4.66 4.89 31.59
CA ILE A 277 -4.30 5.21 32.99
C ILE A 277 -3.56 4.07 33.68
N ARG A 278 -4.02 2.82 33.49
CA ARG A 278 -3.36 1.63 34.08
C ARG A 278 -1.98 1.38 33.47
N MET A 279 -1.77 1.83 32.24
CA MET A 279 -0.47 1.77 31.54
C MET A 279 0.47 2.93 31.89
N GLY A 280 -0.02 3.94 32.63
CA GLY A 280 0.73 5.15 32.94
C GLY A 280 0.91 6.07 31.74
N LEU A 281 -0.09 6.11 30.83
CA LEU A 281 -0.10 6.96 29.64
C LEU A 281 -1.05 8.18 29.78
N LEU A 282 -1.87 8.21 30.83
CA LEU A 282 -2.81 9.27 31.22
C LEU A 282 -2.86 9.48 32.73
#